data_AF-A0A357EXE9-F1
#
_entry.id   AF-A0A357EXE9-F1
#
_cell.length_a   1.000
_cell.length_b   1.000
_cell.length_c   1.000
_cell.angle_alpha   90.00
_cell.angle_beta   90.00
_cell.angle_gamma   90.00
#
_symmetry.space_group_name_H-M   'P 1'
#
loop_
_entity.id
_entity.type
_entity.pdbx_description
1 polymer ?
#
loop_
_entity_poly.entity_id
_entity_poly.type
_entity_poly.pdbx_seq_one_letter_code
_entity_poly.pdbx_strand_id
1 'polypeptide(L)'
;MNNKMLTILRYAVVAVIIATAISESNAQEGVSRSLEGVWEVMKTPRNCTTGEPVGAAFEALVTFHRDGKLTSSASNLNPLSFHGLWQRELGWSDYSFRQKRFIRNPDQSFAGKQEVGGTVTLSESGDEFTSDEVMILFSIDGVPGPPFCLTSVGTRFKLEP
;
A
#
# COMPACT_ATOMS: atom_id res chain seq x y z
N MET A 1 -43.71 -31.67 -67.24
CA MET A 1 -44.97 -32.14 -66.61
C MET A 1 -44.59 -33.32 -65.71
N ASN A 2 -44.73 -33.36 -64.38
CA ASN A 2 -45.62 -32.65 -63.47
C ASN A 2 -45.03 -32.52 -62.05
N ASN A 3 -45.47 -31.47 -61.37
CA ASN A 3 -45.27 -31.10 -59.97
C ASN A 3 -45.95 -32.03 -58.98
N LYS A 4 -45.37 -32.16 -57.76
CA LYS A 4 -45.97 -31.86 -56.43
C LYS A 4 -45.22 -32.67 -55.35
N MET A 5 -44.39 -32.04 -54.53
CA MET A 5 -44.77 -31.39 -53.26
C MET A 5 -44.92 -32.40 -52.10
N LEU A 6 -43.87 -32.49 -51.27
CA LEU A 6 -43.89 -32.74 -49.82
C LEU A 6 -42.44 -32.43 -49.33
N THR A 7 -42.10 -31.18 -49.02
CA THR A 7 -42.15 -30.53 -47.70
C THR A 7 -41.40 -31.32 -46.61
N ILE A 8 -40.59 -30.61 -45.81
CA ILE A 8 -39.98 -30.98 -44.51
C ILE A 8 -38.58 -31.64 -44.69
N LEU A 9 -37.43 -31.13 -44.23
CA LEU A 9 -37.09 -30.12 -43.22
C LEU A 9 -35.55 -29.93 -43.23
N ARG A 10 -35.07 -28.67 -43.13
CA ARG A 10 -34.06 -28.19 -42.13
C ARG A 10 -32.72 -28.94 -41.99
N TYR A 11 -31.52 -28.37 -42.04
CA TYR A 11 -30.99 -27.02 -41.90
C TYR A 11 -29.65 -26.97 -42.65
N ALA A 12 -29.41 -25.91 -43.42
CA ALA A 12 -28.08 -25.56 -43.87
C ALA A 12 -27.24 -25.18 -42.64
N VAL A 13 -26.19 -25.94 -42.35
CA VAL A 13 -25.18 -25.61 -41.35
C VAL A 13 -24.35 -24.45 -41.92
N VAL A 14 -24.75 -23.23 -41.60
CA VAL A 14 -23.92 -22.04 -41.84
C VAL A 14 -22.86 -22.03 -40.74
N ALA A 15 -21.65 -22.49 -41.08
CA ALA A 15 -20.49 -22.37 -40.22
C ALA A 15 -20.05 -20.90 -40.16
N VAL A 16 -20.46 -20.19 -39.11
CA VAL A 16 -19.94 -18.86 -38.79
C VAL A 16 -18.56 -19.04 -38.15
N ILE A 17 -17.51 -18.79 -38.93
CA ILE A 17 -16.14 -18.72 -38.43
C ILE A 17 -16.00 -17.39 -37.69
N ILE A 18 -16.16 -17.40 -36.37
CA ILE A 18 -15.84 -16.26 -35.51
C ILE A 18 -14.32 -16.22 -35.41
N ALA A 19 -13.69 -15.34 -36.19
CA ALA A 19 -12.29 -14.98 -36.01
C ALA A 19 -12.17 -14.25 -34.66
N THR A 20 -11.75 -14.96 -33.62
CA THR A 20 -11.33 -14.33 -32.36
C THR A 20 -10.04 -13.58 -32.63
N ALA A 21 -10.14 -12.26 -32.78
CA ALA A 21 -8.98 -11.39 -32.65
C ALA A 21 -8.46 -11.57 -31.21
N ILE A 22 -7.36 -12.28 -31.06
CA ILE A 22 -6.60 -12.30 -29.81
C ILE A 22 -5.97 -10.91 -29.75
N SER A 23 -6.62 -9.98 -29.04
CA SER A 23 -5.97 -8.74 -28.65
C SER A 23 -4.88 -9.13 -27.66
N GLU A 24 -3.66 -9.29 -28.14
CA GLU A 24 -2.47 -9.23 -27.30
C GLU A 24 -2.44 -7.83 -26.70
N SER A 25 -2.98 -7.69 -25.48
CA SER A 25 -2.73 -6.49 -24.69
C SER A 25 -1.23 -6.53 -24.37
N ASN A 26 -0.43 -5.82 -25.16
CA ASN A 26 0.86 -5.35 -24.72
C ASN A 26 0.59 -4.52 -23.48
N ALA A 27 0.68 -5.15 -22.30
CA ALA A 27 0.90 -4.44 -21.06
C ALA A 27 2.27 -3.81 -21.23
N GLN A 28 2.28 -2.61 -21.81
CA GLN A 28 3.31 -1.63 -21.54
C GLN A 28 3.56 -1.73 -20.05
N GLU A 29 4.79 -2.01 -19.61
CA GLU A 29 5.20 -1.82 -18.22
C GLU A 29 5.06 -0.33 -17.92
N GLY A 30 3.82 0.12 -17.78
CA GLY A 30 3.47 1.42 -17.29
C GLY A 30 3.94 1.46 -15.86
N VAL A 31 4.52 2.60 -15.47
CA VAL A 31 4.81 2.95 -14.09
C VAL A 31 3.72 2.36 -13.19
N SER A 32 4.09 1.43 -12.30
CA SER A 32 3.16 0.88 -11.32
C SER A 32 2.81 2.00 -10.33
N ARG A 33 1.72 2.72 -10.61
CA ARG A 33 1.20 3.82 -9.77
C ARG A 33 0.45 3.27 -8.56
N SER A 34 1.14 2.45 -7.79
CA SER A 34 0.65 1.78 -6.59
C SER A 34 1.70 1.81 -5.50
N LEU A 35 1.27 1.95 -4.24
CA LEU A 35 2.19 1.78 -3.11
C LEU A 35 2.71 0.34 -2.95
N GLU A 36 2.07 -0.65 -3.58
CA GLU A 36 2.49 -2.05 -3.50
C GLU A 36 4.01 -2.20 -3.75
N GLY A 37 4.71 -2.86 -2.82
CA GLY A 37 6.16 -3.09 -2.90
C GLY A 37 6.91 -2.72 -1.62
N VAL A 38 8.24 -2.67 -1.74
CA VAL A 38 9.18 -2.36 -0.65
C VAL A 38 9.72 -0.95 -0.83
N TRP A 39 9.85 -0.22 0.28
CA TRP A 39 10.22 1.18 0.31
C TRP A 39 11.26 1.46 1.40
N GLU A 40 12.26 2.25 1.04
CA GLU A 40 13.20 2.89 1.94
C GLU A 40 12.63 4.23 2.34
N VAL A 41 12.48 4.47 3.64
CA VAL A 41 11.72 5.61 4.16
C VAL A 41 12.56 6.38 5.16
N MET A 42 12.75 7.68 4.92
CA MET A 42 13.34 8.59 5.90
C MET A 42 12.23 9.28 6.68
N LYS A 43 12.20 9.09 8.00
CA LYS A 43 11.20 9.68 8.90
C LYS A 43 11.79 10.86 9.66
N THR A 44 11.09 11.98 9.65
CA THR A 44 11.46 13.20 10.37
C THR A 44 10.42 13.49 11.44
N PRO A 45 10.74 13.38 12.74
CA PRO A 45 9.83 13.82 13.78
C PRO A 45 9.65 15.33 13.71
N ARG A 46 8.45 15.82 14.03
CA ARG A 46 8.08 17.23 13.98
C ARG A 46 7.22 17.64 15.17
N ASN A 47 7.27 18.92 15.49
CA ASN A 47 6.32 19.52 16.41
C ASN A 47 4.92 19.50 15.79
N CYS A 48 3.95 18.89 16.48
CA CYS A 48 2.58 18.74 15.97
C CYS A 48 1.85 20.07 15.73
N THR A 49 2.26 21.15 16.39
CA THR A 49 1.62 22.47 16.27
C THR A 49 2.30 23.32 15.19
N THR A 50 3.63 23.39 15.20
CA THR A 50 4.37 24.30 14.30
C THR A 50 4.79 23.63 12.99
N GLY A 51 4.86 22.29 12.96
CA GLY A 51 5.39 21.53 11.83
C GLY A 51 6.91 21.48 11.75
N GLU A 52 7.62 22.24 12.59
CA GLU A 52 9.09 22.28 12.60
C GLU A 52 9.69 20.93 12.99
N PRO A 53 10.80 20.50 12.35
CA PRO A 53 11.51 19.28 12.73
C PRO A 53 11.94 19.27 14.19
N VAL A 54 11.81 18.12 14.86
CA VAL A 54 12.28 17.90 16.23
C VAL A 54 13.11 16.61 16.31
N GLY A 55 14.35 16.72 16.77
CA GLY A 55 15.27 15.59 16.86
C GLY A 55 15.83 15.14 15.51
N ALA A 56 16.49 13.98 15.51
CA ALA A 56 17.12 13.42 14.32
C ALA A 56 16.12 12.62 13.48
N ALA A 57 16.27 12.71 12.16
CA ALA A 57 15.59 11.81 11.24
C ALA A 57 16.15 10.38 11.38
N PHE A 58 15.34 9.38 11.02
CA PHE A 58 15.72 7.98 11.09
C PHE A 58 15.12 7.16 9.96
N GLU A 59 15.81 6.09 9.59
CA GLU A 59 15.40 5.22 8.49
C GLU A 59 14.37 4.20 8.93
N ALA A 60 13.49 3.83 8.00
CA ALA A 60 12.53 2.76 8.10
C ALA A 60 12.42 1.99 6.78
N LEU A 61 12.05 0.72 6.88
CA LEU A 61 11.64 -0.09 5.75
C LEU A 61 10.14 -0.34 5.85
N VAL A 62 9.43 -0.13 4.75
CA VAL A 62 7.98 -0.36 4.68
C VAL A 62 7.68 -1.29 3.50
N THR A 63 6.87 -2.31 3.74
CA THR A 63 6.31 -3.16 2.69
C THR A 63 4.80 -2.99 2.68
N PHE A 64 4.29 -2.49 1.56
CA PHE A 64 2.85 -2.44 1.28
C PHE A 64 2.48 -3.69 0.47
N HIS A 65 1.75 -4.60 1.11
CA HIS A 65 1.29 -5.84 0.49
C HIS A 65 0.04 -5.55 -0.35
N ARG A 66 -0.08 -6.21 -1.51
CA ARG A 66 -1.22 -6.04 -2.44
C ARG A 66 -2.59 -6.19 -1.78
N ASP A 67 -2.69 -6.99 -0.72
CA ASP A 67 -3.93 -7.29 0.01
C ASP A 67 -4.34 -6.21 1.03
N GLY A 68 -3.74 -5.02 0.96
CA GLY A 68 -4.06 -3.91 1.86
C GLY A 68 -3.42 -4.03 3.24
N LYS A 69 -2.50 -4.98 3.44
CA LYS A 69 -1.68 -5.07 4.67
C LYS A 69 -0.37 -4.35 4.49
N LEU A 70 0.21 -3.89 5.60
CA LEU A 70 1.57 -3.38 5.61
C LEU A 70 2.37 -3.96 6.76
N THR A 71 3.68 -4.04 6.54
CA THR A 71 4.67 -4.34 7.56
C THR A 71 5.76 -3.28 7.52
N SER A 72 6.25 -2.84 8.67
CA SER A 72 7.38 -1.92 8.70
C SER A 72 8.33 -2.17 9.86
N SER A 73 9.55 -1.69 9.73
CA SER A 73 10.56 -1.64 10.78
C SER A 73 11.28 -0.31 10.72
N ALA A 74 11.79 0.17 11.85
CA ALA A 74 12.59 1.38 11.90
C ALA A 74 13.96 1.08 12.52
N SER A 75 15.00 1.76 12.04
CA SER A 75 16.39 1.61 12.48
C SER A 75 16.58 1.83 13.98
N ASN A 76 15.79 2.74 14.57
CA ASN A 76 15.77 3.01 16.00
C ASN A 76 14.95 1.99 16.82
N LEU A 77 14.31 1.02 16.18
CA LEU A 77 13.43 0.03 16.80
C LEU A 77 13.93 -1.39 16.52
N ASN A 78 15.01 -1.79 17.19
CA ASN A 78 15.56 -3.13 17.01
C ASN A 78 15.00 -4.10 18.08
N PRO A 79 14.41 -5.28 17.74
CA PRO A 79 14.02 -5.82 16.43
C PRO A 79 12.49 -5.82 16.21
N LEU A 80 11.77 -4.80 16.67
CA LEU A 80 10.30 -4.85 16.72
C LEU A 80 9.66 -4.24 15.47
N SER A 81 8.88 -5.04 14.74
CA SER A 81 8.14 -4.64 13.55
C SER A 81 6.74 -4.11 13.88
N PHE A 82 6.25 -3.21 13.02
CA PHE A 82 4.85 -2.84 12.95
C PHE A 82 4.10 -3.72 11.96
N HIS A 83 2.82 -3.89 12.25
CA HIS A 83 1.85 -4.51 11.37
C HIS A 83 0.65 -3.59 11.22
N GLY A 84 0.12 -3.48 10.01
CA GLY A 84 -0.93 -2.53 9.73
C GLY A 84 -1.73 -2.84 8.49
N LEU A 85 -2.56 -1.87 8.16
CA LEU A 85 -3.41 -1.84 6.99
C LEU A 85 -3.16 -0.54 6.24
N TRP A 86 -3.33 -0.59 4.92
CA TRP A 86 -3.34 0.57 4.05
C TRP A 86 -4.42 0.41 3.00
N GLN A 87 -4.86 1.54 2.48
CA GLN A 87 -5.83 1.57 1.39
C GLN A 87 -5.59 2.81 0.53
N ARG A 88 -6.00 2.71 -0.73
CA ARG A 88 -6.07 3.85 -1.64
C ARG A 88 -7.32 4.67 -1.33
N GLU A 89 -7.17 5.99 -1.28
CA GLU A 89 -8.27 6.93 -1.14
C GLU A 89 -8.85 7.31 -2.51
N LEU A 90 -9.63 8.39 -2.59
CA LEU A 90 -10.12 8.89 -3.88
C LEU A 90 -8.95 9.36 -4.75
N GLY A 91 -8.91 8.88 -6.00
CA GLY A 91 -7.85 9.23 -6.95
C GLY A 91 -6.77 8.17 -7.06
N TRP A 92 -5.61 8.54 -7.61
CA TRP A 92 -4.51 7.60 -7.90
C TRP A 92 -3.28 7.79 -7.01
N SER A 93 -3.11 8.97 -6.41
CA SER A 93 -1.90 9.31 -5.63
C SER A 93 -2.09 9.14 -4.14
N ASP A 94 -3.32 9.22 -3.64
CA ASP A 94 -3.56 9.40 -2.21
C ASP A 94 -3.96 8.09 -1.52
N TYR A 95 -3.40 7.86 -0.35
CA TYR A 95 -3.59 6.67 0.46
C TYR A 95 -3.68 7.04 1.93
N SER A 96 -4.29 6.16 2.72
CA SER A 96 -4.20 6.19 4.17
C SER A 96 -3.64 4.88 4.70
N PHE A 97 -3.03 4.94 5.88
CA PHE A 97 -2.56 3.75 6.57
C PHE A 97 -2.74 3.86 8.09
N ARG A 98 -2.77 2.70 8.73
CA ARG A 98 -2.65 2.59 10.19
C ARG A 98 -1.90 1.32 10.54
N GLN A 99 -0.96 1.43 11.47
CA GLN A 99 -0.12 0.35 11.90
C GLN A 99 0.11 0.39 13.40
N LYS A 100 0.47 -0.76 13.97
CA LYS A 100 0.75 -0.89 15.39
C LYS A 100 1.86 -1.88 15.66
N ARG A 101 2.51 -1.69 16.79
CA ARG A 101 3.45 -2.65 17.39
C ARG A 101 3.22 -2.74 18.89
N PHE A 102 3.74 -3.80 19.49
CA PHE A 102 3.84 -3.90 20.93
C PHE A 102 5.13 -3.25 21.43
N ILE A 103 5.00 -2.59 22.58
CA ILE A 103 6.12 -2.08 23.37
C ILE A 103 6.39 -3.12 24.44
N ARG A 104 7.66 -3.40 24.68
CA ARG A 104 8.11 -4.36 25.69
C ARG A 104 9.02 -3.69 26.70
N ASN A 105 8.93 -4.15 27.94
CA ASN A 105 9.89 -3.83 28.99
C ASN A 105 11.23 -4.55 28.74
N PRO A 106 12.32 -4.18 29.46
CA PRO A 106 13.60 -4.89 29.37
C PRO A 106 13.51 -6.40 29.66
N ASP A 107 12.56 -6.81 30.52
CA ASP A 107 12.27 -8.22 30.84
C ASP A 107 11.38 -8.92 29.79
N GLN A 108 11.12 -8.27 28.65
CA GLN A 108 10.26 -8.70 27.54
C GLN A 108 8.75 -8.77 27.85
N SER A 109 8.32 -8.43 29.06
CA SER A 109 6.90 -8.31 29.38
C SER A 109 6.22 -7.20 28.55
N PHE A 110 4.92 -7.36 28.32
CA PHE A 110 4.13 -6.39 27.56
C PHE A 110 4.02 -5.07 28.33
N ALA A 111 4.43 -3.96 27.70
CA ALA A 111 4.43 -2.62 28.30
C ALA A 111 3.35 -1.68 27.71
N GLY A 112 2.65 -2.13 26.67
CA GLY A 112 1.68 -1.33 25.94
C GLY A 112 1.87 -1.44 24.43
N LYS A 113 1.33 -0.48 23.69
CA LYS A 113 1.38 -0.47 22.23
C LYS A 113 1.71 0.91 21.69
N GLN A 114 2.31 0.91 20.51
CA GLN A 114 2.55 2.11 19.72
C GLN A 114 1.71 1.98 18.47
N GLU A 115 0.86 2.97 18.20
CA GLU A 115 0.08 3.06 16.97
C GLU A 115 0.54 4.27 16.16
N VAL A 116 0.57 4.11 14.85
CA VAL A 116 0.90 5.17 13.89
C VAL A 116 -0.16 5.14 12.80
N GLY A 117 -0.74 6.30 12.49
CA GLY A 117 -1.64 6.48 11.36
C GLY A 117 -1.25 7.70 10.55
N GLY A 118 -1.57 7.71 9.27
CA GLY A 118 -1.19 8.81 8.40
C GLY A 118 -1.75 8.70 7.00
N THR A 119 -1.42 9.72 6.21
CA THR A 119 -1.71 9.80 4.78
C THR A 119 -0.43 9.72 4.00
N VAL A 120 -0.51 9.17 2.79
CA VAL A 120 0.61 9.06 1.86
C VAL A 120 0.18 9.63 0.51
N THR A 121 1.05 10.43 -0.10
CA THR A 121 0.89 10.92 -1.48
C THR A 121 2.02 10.35 -2.33
N LEU A 122 1.66 9.47 -3.26
CA LEU A 122 2.53 8.87 -4.25
C LEU A 122 2.80 9.87 -5.38
N SER A 123 4.06 10.03 -5.77
CA SER A 123 4.47 10.89 -6.87
C SER A 123 4.04 10.34 -8.24
N GLU A 124 4.09 11.19 -9.28
CA GLU A 124 3.78 10.77 -10.65
C GLU A 124 4.72 9.70 -11.20
N SER A 125 5.96 9.65 -10.69
CA SER A 125 6.93 8.61 -11.05
C SER A 125 6.56 7.24 -10.49
N GLY A 126 5.66 7.18 -9.50
CA GLY A 126 5.29 5.95 -8.81
C GLY A 126 6.42 5.37 -7.96
N ASP A 127 7.56 6.03 -7.84
CA ASP A 127 8.76 5.53 -7.15
C ASP A 127 9.17 6.38 -5.94
N GLU A 128 8.41 7.43 -5.66
CA GLU A 128 8.61 8.31 -4.51
C GLU A 128 7.26 8.59 -3.85
N PHE A 129 7.26 8.75 -2.53
CA PHE A 129 6.09 9.26 -1.82
C PHE A 129 6.48 10.22 -0.70
N THR A 130 5.52 11.04 -0.29
CA THR A 130 5.58 11.77 0.98
C THR A 130 4.46 11.31 1.90
N SER A 131 4.64 11.47 3.21
CA SER A 131 3.60 11.14 4.19
C SER A 131 3.56 12.12 5.35
N ASP A 132 2.36 12.26 5.92
CA ASP A 132 2.09 12.93 7.19
C ASP A 132 1.55 11.89 8.18
N GLU A 133 2.19 11.77 9.34
CA GLU A 133 1.91 10.71 10.30
C GLU A 133 1.70 11.26 11.71
N VAL A 134 0.82 10.60 12.46
CA VAL A 134 0.63 10.80 13.90
C VAL A 134 0.83 9.47 14.60
N MET A 135 1.68 9.49 15.62
CA MET A 135 2.00 8.38 16.49
C MET A 135 1.44 8.62 17.90
N ILE A 136 0.87 7.58 18.48
CA ILE A 136 0.37 7.55 19.86
C ILE A 136 0.98 6.35 20.58
N LEU A 137 1.53 6.60 21.77
CA LEU A 137 1.92 5.55 22.71
C LEU A 137 0.77 5.30 23.66
N PHE A 138 0.40 4.04 23.84
CA PHE A 138 -0.63 3.62 24.77
C PHE A 138 0.01 2.82 25.91
N SER A 139 -0.40 3.11 27.14
CA SER A 139 -0.03 2.31 28.31
C SER A 139 -0.60 0.89 28.24
N ILE A 140 -0.19 0.03 29.17
CA ILE A 140 -0.73 -1.33 29.31
C ILE A 140 -2.26 -1.35 29.49
N ASP A 141 -2.82 -0.33 30.16
CA ASP A 141 -4.26 -0.17 30.39
C ASP A 141 -4.99 0.48 29.19
N GLY A 142 -4.27 0.78 28.11
CA GLY A 142 -4.82 1.39 26.89
C GLY A 142 -5.05 2.90 26.98
N VAL A 143 -4.48 3.58 27.98
CA VAL A 143 -4.55 5.05 28.09
C VAL A 143 -3.62 5.67 27.04
N PRO A 144 -4.13 6.57 26.17
CA PRO A 144 -3.29 7.24 25.17
C PRO A 144 -2.41 8.32 25.82
N GLY A 145 -1.14 8.36 25.43
CA GLY A 145 -0.24 9.48 25.67
C GLY A 145 -0.44 10.63 24.68
N PRO A 146 0.39 11.69 24.78
CA PRO A 146 0.36 12.80 23.83
C PRO A 146 0.79 12.33 22.41
N PRO A 147 0.36 13.06 21.36
CA PRO A 147 0.74 12.76 20.00
C PRO A 147 2.18 13.13 19.69
N PHE A 148 2.79 12.32 18.83
CA PHE A 148 4.06 12.61 18.16
C PHE A 148 3.81 12.67 16.67
N CYS A 149 4.22 13.75 16.03
CA CYS A 149 3.98 13.93 14.60
C CYS A 149 5.26 13.62 13.83
N LEU A 150 5.12 13.04 12.65
CA LEU A 150 6.22 12.76 11.74
C LEU A 150 5.81 13.16 10.32
N THR A 151 6.81 13.51 9.51
CA THR A 151 6.71 13.43 8.05
C THR A 151 7.69 12.40 7.55
N SER A 152 7.42 11.83 6.38
CA SER A 152 8.34 10.89 5.75
C SER A 152 8.48 11.14 4.26
N VAL A 153 9.64 10.79 3.73
CA VAL A 153 9.89 10.65 2.29
C VAL A 153 10.28 9.20 2.04
N GLY A 154 9.61 8.56 1.09
CA GLY A 154 9.86 7.18 0.71
C GLY A 154 10.38 7.08 -0.72
N THR A 155 11.35 6.19 -0.94
CA THR A 155 11.83 5.81 -2.26
C THR A 155 11.65 4.31 -2.45
N ARG A 156 11.20 3.89 -3.63
CA ARG A 156 10.95 2.48 -3.92
C ARG A 156 12.28 1.71 -3.96
N PHE A 157 12.36 0.63 -3.18
CA PHE A 157 13.47 -0.31 -3.28
C PHE A 157 13.32 -1.14 -4.56
N LYS A 158 14.38 -1.19 -5.37
CA LYS A 158 14.39 -1.85 -6.67
C LYS A 158 15.44 -2.94 -6.69
N LEU A 159 15.20 -3.98 -7.49
CA LEU A 159 16.26 -4.90 -7.86
C LEU A 159 17.28 -4.11 -8.70
N GLU A 160 18.55 -4.21 -8.32
CA GLU A 160 19.62 -3.70 -9.18
C GLU A 160 19.62 -4.50 -10.50
N PRO A 161 19.92 -3.84 -11.65
CA PRO A 161 19.96 -4.49 -12.95
C PRO A 161 20.97 -5.64 -13.07
#